data_AF-A0A829GCY3-F1
#
_entry.id   AF-A0A829GCY3-F1
#
_cell.length_a   1.000
_cell.length_b   1.000
_cell.length_c   1.000
_cell.angle_alpha   90.00
_cell.angle_beta   90.00
_cell.angle_gamma   90.00
#
_symmetry.space_group_name_H-M   'P 1'
#
loop_
_entity.id
_entity.type
_entity.pdbx_description
1 polymer ?
#
loop_
_entity_poly.entity_id
_entity_poly.type
_entity_poly.pdbx_seq_one_letter_code
_entity_poly.pdbx_strand_id
1 'polypeptide(L)'
;GKQVSFLRNLLASISIGNYFFCHAVKNDNTTVFSPRQNKAYIEALFKGVQESYIICGHTHIQFELSLPNKKIINAGSIGMPFSNQFGAQWLWLDDNRIEYKRTIFNQQAAIQLISQTEYPFKNEFIANNLRSTISLSQGYSILNTLIRAQNAQHDLS
;
A
#
# COMPACT_ATOMS: atom_id res chain seq x y z
N GLY A 1 8.57 23.75 -7.14
CA GLY A 1 8.81 24.33 -5.81
C GLY A 1 9.62 23.40 -4.93
N LYS A 2 10.08 23.86 -3.75
CA LYS A 2 10.94 23.08 -2.82
C LYS A 2 10.37 21.70 -2.48
N GLN A 3 9.05 21.59 -2.27
CA GLN A 3 8.36 20.32 -1.98
C GLN A 3 8.50 19.30 -3.11
N VAL A 4 8.29 19.70 -4.37
CA VAL A 4 8.45 18.80 -5.52
C VAL A 4 9.90 18.32 -5.67
N SER A 5 10.87 19.21 -5.42
CA SER A 5 12.28 18.82 -5.44
C SER A 5 12.61 17.82 -4.33
N PHE A 6 12.07 18.01 -3.13
CA PHE A 6 12.22 17.07 -2.04
C PHE A 6 11.67 15.69 -2.40
N LEU A 7 10.45 15.62 -2.95
CA LEU A 7 9.82 14.36 -3.35
C LEU A 7 10.60 13.62 -4.44
N ARG A 8 11.18 14.36 -5.41
CA ARG A 8 12.01 13.76 -6.48
C ARG A 8 13.29 13.11 -5.99
N ASN A 9 13.78 13.50 -4.81
CA ASN A 9 15.03 13.02 -4.25
C ASN A 9 14.84 11.89 -3.23
N LEU A 10 13.60 11.42 -3.01
CA LEU A 10 13.35 10.26 -2.16
C LEU A 10 13.86 8.98 -2.82
N LEU A 11 14.50 8.13 -2.04
CA LEU A 11 14.87 6.79 -2.48
C LEU A 11 13.61 5.97 -2.75
N ALA A 12 13.59 5.22 -3.86
CA ALA A 12 12.47 4.34 -4.18
C ALA A 12 12.37 3.14 -3.20
N SER A 13 13.51 2.73 -2.64
CA SER A 13 13.60 1.67 -1.64
C SER A 13 14.83 1.85 -0.73
N ILE A 14 14.81 1.20 0.43
CA ILE A 14 15.92 1.18 1.38
C ILE A 14 15.96 -0.14 2.15
N SER A 15 17.17 -0.59 2.48
CA SER A 15 17.41 -1.74 3.36
C SER A 15 17.87 -1.27 4.73
N ILE A 16 17.29 -1.82 5.79
CA ILE A 16 17.67 -1.55 7.19
C ILE A 16 17.64 -2.87 7.96
N GLY A 17 18.80 -3.33 8.43
CA GLY A 17 18.92 -4.63 9.08
C GLY A 17 18.41 -5.75 8.16
N ASN A 18 17.44 -6.53 8.63
CA ASN A 18 16.83 -7.61 7.87
C ASN A 18 15.51 -7.21 7.15
N TYR A 19 15.30 -5.92 6.91
CA TYR A 19 14.10 -5.37 6.30
C TYR A 19 14.40 -4.60 5.02
N PHE A 20 13.67 -4.90 3.95
CA PHE A 20 13.64 -4.14 2.71
C PHE A 20 12.34 -3.36 2.60
N PHE A 21 12.41 -2.04 2.48
CA PHE A 21 11.27 -1.14 2.37
C PHE A 21 11.13 -0.64 0.94
N CYS A 22 9.92 -0.70 0.38
CA CYS A 22 9.58 -0.16 -0.93
C CYS A 22 8.12 0.30 -0.98
N HIS A 23 7.73 1.06 -2.00
CA HIS A 23 6.33 1.46 -2.16
C HIS A 23 5.45 0.32 -2.68
N ALA A 24 5.81 -0.27 -3.83
CA ALA A 24 5.04 -1.35 -4.47
C ALA A 24 5.85 -2.64 -4.60
N VAL A 25 6.85 -2.65 -5.49
CA VAL A 25 7.77 -3.78 -5.73
C VAL A 25 9.23 -3.29 -5.75
N LYS A 26 10.21 -4.20 -5.86
CA LYS A 26 11.63 -3.86 -5.72
C LYS A 26 12.11 -2.75 -6.67
N ASN A 27 11.74 -2.86 -7.95
CA ASN A 27 12.27 -2.00 -9.02
C ASN A 27 11.21 -1.04 -9.61
N ASP A 28 10.01 -0.99 -9.03
CA ASP A 28 8.90 -0.18 -9.56
C ASP A 28 7.90 0.17 -8.45
N ASN A 29 7.33 1.36 -8.56
CA ASN A 29 6.38 1.93 -7.61
C ASN A 29 4.92 1.84 -8.10
N THR A 30 4.66 1.23 -9.27
CA THR A 30 3.32 1.23 -9.87
C THR A 30 2.70 -0.16 -10.00
N THR A 31 3.52 -1.21 -10.07
CA THR A 31 3.08 -2.60 -10.20
C THR A 31 2.10 -2.96 -9.09
N VAL A 32 0.89 -3.35 -9.48
CA VAL A 32 -0.13 -3.85 -8.58
C VAL A 32 -0.02 -5.38 -8.50
N PHE A 33 0.01 -5.93 -7.29
CA PHE A 33 -0.12 -7.37 -7.08
C PHE A 33 -1.09 -7.67 -5.93
N SER A 34 -1.56 -8.91 -5.89
CA SER A 34 -2.41 -9.43 -4.82
C SER A 34 -1.72 -10.63 -4.17
N PRO A 35 -1.80 -10.81 -2.84
CA PRO A 35 -1.28 -12.01 -2.17
C PRO A 35 -1.98 -13.30 -2.61
N ARG A 36 -3.05 -13.22 -3.42
CA ARG A 36 -3.78 -14.36 -4.00
C ARG A 36 -3.23 -14.81 -5.35
N GLN A 37 -2.27 -14.09 -5.93
CA GLN A 37 -1.62 -14.49 -7.19
C GLN A 37 -0.62 -15.63 -6.98
N ASN A 38 -0.12 -16.18 -8.08
CA ASN A 38 0.91 -17.21 -8.07
C ASN A 38 2.15 -16.73 -7.29
N LYS A 39 2.63 -17.53 -6.33
CA LYS A 39 3.75 -17.16 -5.46
C LYS A 39 5.07 -16.98 -6.22
N ALA A 40 5.34 -17.77 -7.26
CA ALA A 40 6.56 -17.64 -8.06
C ALA A 40 6.59 -16.32 -8.84
N TYR A 41 5.43 -15.87 -9.35
CA TYR A 41 5.30 -14.53 -9.93
C TYR A 41 5.60 -13.44 -8.90
N ILE A 42 4.99 -13.52 -7.71
CA ILE A 42 5.23 -12.52 -6.65
C ILE A 42 6.70 -12.53 -6.19
N GLU A 43 7.31 -13.71 -6.05
CA GLU A 43 8.73 -13.84 -5.72
C GLU A 43 9.62 -13.15 -6.76
N ALA A 44 9.29 -13.28 -8.06
CA ALA A 44 10.03 -12.63 -9.14
C ALA A 44 10.00 -11.09 -9.04
N LEU A 45 8.89 -10.50 -8.56
CA LEU A 45 8.78 -9.04 -8.34
C LEU A 45 9.80 -8.50 -7.33
N PHE A 46 10.30 -9.37 -6.44
CA PHE A 46 11.27 -9.03 -5.40
C PHE A 46 12.61 -9.76 -5.57
N LYS A 47 12.90 -10.29 -6.77
CA LYS A 47 14.14 -11.01 -7.05
C LYS A 47 15.37 -10.14 -6.72
N GLY A 48 16.28 -10.72 -5.95
CA GLY A 48 17.53 -10.06 -5.55
C GLY A 48 17.46 -9.25 -4.25
N VAL A 49 16.28 -9.09 -3.63
CA VAL A 49 16.19 -8.64 -2.22
C VAL A 49 16.86 -9.69 -1.35
N GLN A 50 17.79 -9.29 -0.47
CA GLN A 50 18.54 -10.22 0.39
C GLN A 50 17.82 -10.44 1.73
N GLU A 51 17.13 -9.40 2.18
CA GLU A 51 16.41 -9.30 3.44
C GLU A 51 15.27 -10.31 3.54
N SER A 52 15.04 -10.87 4.73
CA SER A 52 13.97 -11.83 4.99
C SER A 52 12.60 -11.17 5.04
N TYR A 53 12.52 -9.89 5.37
CA TYR A 53 11.27 -9.14 5.47
C TYR A 53 11.20 -8.05 4.41
N ILE A 54 10.12 -8.05 3.63
CA ILE A 54 9.81 -7.02 2.65
C ILE A 54 8.59 -6.26 3.16
N ILE A 55 8.75 -4.96 3.41
CA ILE A 55 7.66 -4.07 3.81
C ILE A 55 7.25 -3.22 2.60
N CYS A 56 5.99 -3.34 2.20
CA CYS A 56 5.43 -2.60 1.07
C CYS A 56 4.13 -1.87 1.43
N GLY A 57 3.61 -1.08 0.48
CA GLY A 57 2.35 -0.36 0.56
C GLY A 57 1.60 -0.48 -0.76
N HIS A 58 1.25 0.66 -1.38
CA HIS A 58 0.62 0.76 -2.71
C HIS A 58 -0.82 0.23 -2.82
N THR A 59 -1.09 -1.00 -2.39
CA THR A 59 -2.39 -1.66 -2.56
C THR A 59 -3.43 -1.27 -1.50
N HIS A 60 -2.99 -0.61 -0.43
CA HIS A 60 -3.81 -0.16 0.71
C HIS A 60 -4.48 -1.29 1.52
N ILE A 61 -4.15 -2.56 1.26
CA ILE A 61 -4.65 -3.72 1.99
C ILE A 61 -3.55 -4.23 2.92
N GLN A 62 -3.83 -4.34 4.21
CA GLN A 62 -2.94 -5.07 5.13
C GLN A 62 -2.94 -6.57 4.80
N PHE A 63 -1.78 -7.14 4.54
CA PHE A 63 -1.62 -8.58 4.35
C PHE A 63 -0.19 -9.05 4.63
N GLU A 64 -0.07 -10.29 5.08
CA GLU A 64 1.21 -11.02 5.15
C GLU A 64 1.17 -12.16 4.13
N LEU A 65 2.25 -12.28 3.35
CA LEU A 65 2.48 -13.39 2.43
C LEU A 65 3.80 -14.07 2.80
N SER A 66 3.71 -15.33 3.21
CA SER A 66 4.88 -16.19 3.44
C SER A 66 5.32 -16.88 2.14
N LEU A 67 6.57 -16.61 1.76
CA LEU A 67 7.35 -17.28 0.72
C LEU A 67 8.40 -18.20 1.40
N PRO A 68 9.06 -19.13 0.68
CA PRO A 68 9.97 -20.09 1.29
C PRO A 68 11.06 -19.47 2.19
N ASN A 69 11.65 -18.34 1.77
CA ASN A 69 12.75 -17.68 2.48
C ASN A 69 12.45 -16.23 2.88
N LYS A 70 11.22 -15.75 2.65
CA LYS A 70 10.85 -14.34 2.83
C LYS A 70 9.42 -14.17 3.32
N LYS A 71 9.16 -13.06 3.98
CA LYS A 71 7.82 -12.55 4.26
C LYS A 71 7.61 -11.21 3.60
N ILE A 72 6.55 -11.09 2.82
CA ILE A 72 6.11 -9.81 2.26
C ILE A 72 4.94 -9.32 3.12
N ILE A 73 5.03 -8.09 3.61
CA ILE A 73 4.09 -7.51 4.57
C ILE A 73 3.67 -6.14 4.03
N ASN A 74 2.39 -6.00 3.75
CA ASN A 74 1.84 -4.73 3.30
C ASN A 74 1.29 -3.95 4.49
N ALA A 75 1.75 -2.72 4.68
CA ALA A 75 1.41 -1.94 5.86
C ALA A 75 -0.04 -1.43 5.89
N GLY A 76 -0.73 -1.48 4.73
CA GLY A 76 -2.04 -0.87 4.54
C GLY A 76 -1.93 0.59 4.13
N SER A 77 -2.92 1.39 4.51
CA SER A 77 -2.96 2.82 4.20
C SER A 77 -3.48 3.64 5.38
N ILE A 78 -2.82 4.77 5.61
CA ILE A 78 -3.25 5.74 6.63
C ILE A 78 -4.51 6.48 6.17
N GLY A 79 -4.52 6.97 4.92
CA GLY A 79 -5.57 7.86 4.42
C GLY A 79 -6.66 7.18 3.60
N MET A 80 -6.39 5.98 3.06
CA MET A 80 -7.31 5.26 2.17
C MET A 80 -7.26 3.74 2.40
N PRO A 81 -7.46 3.24 3.64
CA PRO A 81 -7.40 1.80 3.93
C PRO A 81 -8.48 1.04 3.17
N PHE A 82 -8.11 -0.09 2.57
CA PHE A 82 -9.07 -1.05 1.98
C PHE A 82 -9.34 -2.13 3.02
N SER A 83 -10.38 -1.90 3.83
CA SER A 83 -10.61 -2.64 5.07
C SER A 83 -12.09 -2.63 5.45
N ASN A 84 -12.52 -3.66 6.17
CA ASN A 84 -13.84 -3.70 6.79
C ASN A 84 -13.90 -2.86 8.09
N GLN A 85 -12.79 -2.22 8.46
CA GLN A 85 -12.62 -1.47 9.69
C GLN A 85 -12.20 -0.04 9.39
N PHE A 86 -12.95 0.95 9.90
CA PHE A 86 -12.55 2.35 9.85
C PHE A 86 -11.31 2.62 10.69
N GLY A 87 -10.47 3.54 10.24
CA GLY A 87 -9.26 4.02 10.93
C GLY A 87 -7.99 3.83 10.10
N ALA A 88 -6.99 4.66 10.38
CA ALA A 88 -5.69 4.60 9.71
C ALA A 88 -4.98 3.28 10.02
N GLN A 89 -4.46 2.61 8.99
CA GLN A 89 -3.80 1.30 9.10
C GLN A 89 -2.30 1.42 8.84
N TRP A 90 -1.50 0.80 9.71
CA TRP A 90 -0.05 0.86 9.69
C TRP A 90 0.60 -0.32 10.42
N LEU A 91 1.93 -0.41 10.41
CA LEU A 91 2.70 -1.45 11.08
C LEU A 91 3.52 -0.90 12.24
N TRP A 92 3.46 -1.58 13.38
CA TRP A 92 4.47 -1.46 14.42
C TRP A 92 5.59 -2.46 14.15
N LEU A 93 6.82 -1.98 14.00
CA LEU A 93 8.02 -2.79 13.80
C LEU A 93 8.95 -2.57 14.99
N ASP A 94 9.26 -3.63 15.72
CA ASP A 94 10.33 -3.66 16.71
C ASP A 94 11.15 -4.95 16.58
N ASP A 95 12.21 -5.08 17.36
CA ASP A 95 13.18 -6.18 17.27
C ASP A 95 12.55 -7.58 17.41
N ASN A 96 11.38 -7.68 18.04
CA ASN A 96 10.75 -8.97 18.36
C ASN A 96 9.46 -9.23 17.58
N ARG A 97 8.84 -8.20 16.97
CA ARG A 97 7.52 -8.36 16.35
C ARG A 97 7.21 -7.37 15.25
N ILE A 98 6.33 -7.83 14.38
CA ILE A 98 5.66 -7.04 13.35
C ILE A 98 4.17 -7.12 13.65
N GLU A 99 3.54 -5.99 13.98
CA GLU A 99 2.13 -5.95 14.36
C GLU A 99 1.34 -4.99 13.49
N TYR A 100 0.20 -5.44 12.98
CA TYR A 100 -0.78 -4.54 12.39
C TYR A 100 -1.40 -3.66 13.45
N LYS A 101 -1.40 -2.37 13.18
CA LYS A 101 -2.03 -1.35 14.01
C LYS A 101 -3.13 -0.65 13.23
N ARG A 102 -4.09 -0.14 14.00
CA ARG A 102 -5.19 0.68 13.53
C ARG A 102 -5.41 1.82 14.51
N THR A 103 -5.48 3.04 13.99
CA THR A 103 -5.73 4.24 14.80
C THR A 103 -7.03 4.88 14.37
N ILE A 104 -7.98 4.98 15.29
CA ILE A 104 -9.21 5.77 15.09
C ILE A 104 -8.86 7.24 15.25
N PHE A 105 -9.30 8.06 14.31
CA PHE A 105 -9.11 9.50 14.32
C PHE A 105 -10.45 10.22 14.26
N ASN A 106 -10.45 11.52 14.57
CA ASN A 106 -11.65 12.35 14.48
C ASN A 106 -12.05 12.54 13.01
N GLN A 107 -12.95 11.68 12.54
CA GLN A 107 -13.47 11.67 11.17
C GLN A 107 -14.10 13.03 10.79
N GLN A 108 -14.88 13.63 11.67
CA GLN A 108 -15.55 14.90 11.40
C GLN A 108 -14.56 16.05 11.22
N ALA A 109 -13.53 16.10 12.07
CA ALA A 109 -12.47 17.08 11.94
C ALA A 109 -11.68 16.91 10.63
N ALA A 110 -11.38 15.66 10.23
CA ALA A 110 -10.73 15.38 8.95
C ALA A 110 -11.59 15.84 7.76
N ILE A 111 -12.90 15.57 7.80
CA ILE A 111 -13.85 16.03 6.77
C ILE A 111 -13.86 17.56 6.68
N GLN A 112 -13.94 18.26 7.81
CA GLN A 112 -13.92 19.72 7.85
C GLN A 112 -12.64 20.29 7.22
N LEU A 113 -11.47 19.75 7.60
CA LEU A 113 -10.19 20.19 7.06
C LEU A 113 -10.09 19.98 5.55
N ILE A 114 -10.46 18.79 5.05
CA ILE A 114 -10.39 18.49 3.60
C ILE A 114 -11.39 19.34 2.81
N SER A 115 -12.58 19.62 3.37
CA SER A 115 -13.62 20.42 2.71
C SER A 115 -13.17 21.86 2.43
N GLN A 116 -12.26 22.39 3.26
CA GLN A 116 -11.70 23.74 3.13
C GLN A 116 -10.56 23.83 2.10
N THR A 117 -10.11 22.72 1.52
CA THR A 117 -9.04 22.72 0.51
C THR A 117 -9.58 23.07 -0.88
N GLU A 118 -8.68 23.50 -1.78
CA GLU A 118 -8.96 23.66 -3.21
C GLU A 118 -8.76 22.35 -4.01
N TYR A 119 -8.63 21.20 -3.33
CA TYR A 119 -8.44 19.92 -4.01
C TYR A 119 -9.70 19.57 -4.84
N PRO A 120 -9.60 19.43 -6.17
CA PRO A 120 -10.78 19.27 -7.04
C PRO A 120 -11.66 18.06 -6.69
N PHE A 121 -11.05 16.98 -6.19
CA PHE A 121 -11.75 15.74 -5.85
C PHE A 121 -12.06 15.61 -4.36
N LYS A 122 -12.02 16.70 -3.58
CA LYS A 122 -12.25 16.66 -2.12
C LYS A 122 -13.57 16.00 -1.72
N ASN A 123 -14.64 16.27 -2.46
CA ASN A 123 -15.97 15.73 -2.16
C ASN A 123 -16.02 14.22 -2.39
N GLU A 124 -15.43 13.73 -3.48
CA GLU A 124 -15.31 12.30 -3.77
C GLU A 124 -14.41 11.61 -2.75
N PHE A 125 -13.26 12.22 -2.42
CA PHE A 125 -12.34 11.68 -1.42
C PHE A 125 -13.02 11.54 -0.06
N ILE A 126 -13.76 12.56 0.38
CA ILE A 126 -14.54 12.53 1.62
C ILE A 126 -15.59 11.42 1.56
N ALA A 127 -16.33 11.29 0.47
CA ALA A 127 -17.37 10.29 0.32
C ALA A 127 -16.81 8.85 0.41
N ASN A 128 -15.71 8.59 -0.31
CA ASN A 128 -15.20 7.24 -0.53
C ASN A 128 -14.21 6.76 0.54
N ASN A 129 -13.54 7.68 1.25
CA ASN A 129 -12.45 7.31 2.18
C ASN A 129 -12.67 7.78 3.62
N LEU A 130 -13.54 8.78 3.83
CA LEU A 130 -13.87 9.25 5.17
C LEU A 130 -15.25 8.81 5.61
N ARG A 131 -16.31 9.11 4.84
CA ARG A 131 -17.69 8.74 5.17
C ARG A 131 -17.99 7.26 4.93
N SER A 132 -17.23 6.64 4.04
CA SER A 132 -17.21 5.21 3.81
C SER A 132 -15.75 4.74 3.78
N THR A 133 -15.57 3.43 3.85
CA THR A 133 -14.29 2.77 3.65
C THR A 133 -14.52 1.69 2.63
N ILE A 134 -13.65 1.64 1.61
CA ILE A 134 -13.65 0.53 0.65
C ILE A 134 -13.48 -0.76 1.45
N SER A 135 -14.49 -1.63 1.39
CA SER A 135 -14.45 -2.89 2.12
C SER A 135 -13.30 -3.75 1.62
N LEU A 136 -12.84 -4.68 2.43
CA LEU A 136 -11.73 -5.56 2.04
C LEU A 136 -12.07 -6.35 0.76
N SER A 137 -13.33 -6.79 0.60
CA SER A 137 -13.77 -7.49 -0.60
C SER A 137 -13.79 -6.59 -1.83
N GLN A 138 -14.25 -5.34 -1.70
CA GLN A 138 -14.19 -4.34 -2.77
C GLN A 138 -12.73 -4.02 -3.15
N GLY A 139 -11.85 -3.87 -2.16
CA GLY A 139 -10.42 -3.65 -2.37
C GLY A 139 -9.79 -4.75 -3.23
N TYR A 140 -10.02 -6.02 -2.89
CA TYR A 140 -9.55 -7.14 -3.73
C TYR A 140 -10.16 -7.15 -5.14
N SER A 141 -11.43 -6.75 -5.30
CA SER A 141 -12.04 -6.60 -6.63
C SER A 141 -11.37 -5.51 -7.46
N ILE A 142 -11.01 -4.38 -6.84
CA ILE A 142 -10.25 -3.29 -7.47
C ILE A 142 -8.87 -3.81 -7.90
N LEU A 143 -8.12 -4.47 -7.01
CA LEU A 143 -6.81 -5.03 -7.35
C LEU A 143 -6.90 -6.00 -8.54
N ASN A 144 -7.90 -6.88 -8.56
CA ASN A 144 -8.09 -7.81 -9.68
C ASN A 144 -8.32 -7.10 -11.01
N THR A 145 -9.06 -5.98 -11.01
CA THR A 145 -9.27 -5.16 -12.21
C THR A 145 -7.98 -4.50 -12.67
N LEU A 146 -7.21 -3.93 -11.74
CA LEU A 146 -5.92 -3.28 -12.04
C LEU A 146 -4.90 -4.28 -12.58
N ILE A 147 -4.80 -5.47 -11.98
CA ILE A 147 -3.90 -6.55 -12.42
C ILE A 147 -4.25 -6.98 -13.86
N ARG A 148 -5.54 -7.12 -14.19
CA ARG A 148 -5.95 -7.46 -15.56
C ARG A 148 -5.56 -6.37 -16.56
N ALA A 149 -5.80 -5.10 -16.22
CA ALA A 149 -5.43 -3.98 -17.09
C ALA A 149 -3.91 -3.88 -17.29
N GLN A 150 -3.14 -4.06 -16.22
CA GLN A 150 -1.68 -4.10 -16.26
C GLN A 150 -1.17 -5.21 -17.20
N ASN A 151 -1.68 -6.43 -17.07
CA ASN A 151 -1.26 -7.55 -17.91
C ASN A 151 -1.62 -7.33 -19.39
N ALA A 152 -2.80 -6.77 -19.68
CA ALA A 152 -3.21 -6.46 -21.05
C ALA A 152 -2.32 -5.40 -21.72
N GLN A 153 -1.75 -4.46 -20.94
CA GLN A 153 -0.79 -3.49 -21.48
C GLN A 153 0.56 -4.14 -21.81
N HIS A 154 0.99 -5.14 -21.04
CA HIS A 154 2.24 -5.88 -21.30
C HIS A 154 2.15 -6.77 -22.53
N ASP A 155 0.99 -7.37 -22.83
CA ASP A 155 0.81 -8.21 -24.03
C ASP A 155 0.79 -7.39 -25.34
N LEU A 156 0.66 -6.05 -25.24
CA LEU A 156 0.62 -5.12 -26.37
C LEU A 156 1.95 -4.38 -26.61
N SER A 157 2.95 -4.56 -25.73
CA SER A 157 4.27 -3.89 -25.76
C SER A 157 5.38 -4.84 -26.18
#